data_AF-A0A7Z1AYK2-F1
#
_entry.id   AF-A0A7Z1AYK2-F1
#
_cell.length_a   1.000
_cell.length_b   1.000
_cell.length_c   1.000
_cell.angle_alpha   90.00
_cell.angle_beta   90.00
_cell.angle_gamma   90.00
#
_symmetry.space_group_name_H-M   'P 1'
#
loop_
_entity.id
_entity.type
_entity.pdbx_description
1 polymer ?
#
loop_
_entity_poly.entity_id
_entity_poly.type
_entity_poly.pdbx_seq_one_letter_code
_entity_poly.pdbx_strand_id
1 'polypeptide(L)'
;MRGVVAAVAVSLTLVAPATAEPPPTGDHVPLTVNPLACPSIPPSHDPNVIRIVYQVGLDRNVSPKVMLAAFEAGWVESRMNNLPCGDKDSLGVFQQRPSQGWGTPEQIMDVAYASTQFFVQAQRNEPLYPNYTAGLLAQSVQRSCCPERYDQAEGRARSMMAEAAGMISPRAFTGSSTDFDGDGRDDIVTFTHGPLDDVYVALSSGSGFTGTTVKWHDRFALSGETPLTGDFNGDGRDDIVTFTHGSLADVYVALSTGSSFGPGGKWHDFFSLNGEVPAVGDVNGDGRDDIITFTRDNLADVYVALSTGTSFGASQKWHDFFGIAGEYPGVADVNGDGRDDIVVFTRGNLGDVYVALSTGSGFGASAKWHDWFSVGGELPRIGDFNGDGKADIATFTTNAAADVYVALSNGSAFVGTEQKWNDFFALAGEFPYTGDFNGDGRDDVVTFTHNSLADVYTALSTGTGFGGGAKWHDFFGLAGETSF
;
A
#
# COMPACT_ATOMS: atom_id res chain seq x y z
N MET A 1 -73.17 11.13 24.96
CA MET A 1 -73.10 12.61 24.94
C MET A 1 -72.21 13.01 26.11
N ARG A 2 -71.07 13.66 26.00
CA ARG A 2 -70.56 14.64 25.03
C ARG A 2 -69.07 14.38 24.79
N GLY A 3 -68.63 14.47 23.54
CA GLY A 3 -67.23 14.34 23.16
C GLY A 3 -66.43 15.57 23.58
N VAL A 4 -65.20 15.36 24.03
CA VAL A 4 -64.23 16.41 24.30
C VAL A 4 -63.36 16.55 23.06
N VAL A 5 -63.44 17.72 22.42
CA VAL A 5 -62.58 18.12 21.30
C VAL A 5 -61.32 18.75 21.90
N ALA A 6 -60.18 18.11 21.74
CA ALA A 6 -58.88 18.71 22.00
C ALA A 6 -58.31 19.26 20.69
N ALA A 7 -58.23 20.59 20.59
CA ALA A 7 -57.58 21.27 19.48
C ALA A 7 -56.05 21.15 19.65
N VAL A 8 -55.39 20.45 18.73
CA VAL A 8 -53.93 20.46 18.61
C VAL A 8 -53.57 21.51 17.57
N ALA A 9 -52.96 22.60 18.01
CA ALA A 9 -52.36 23.59 17.13
C ALA A 9 -51.07 23.02 16.54
N VAL A 10 -51.03 22.82 15.22
CA VAL A 10 -49.81 22.49 14.50
C VAL A 10 -49.06 23.79 14.23
N SER A 11 -48.03 24.07 15.02
CA SER A 11 -47.05 25.11 14.70
C SER A 11 -46.11 24.57 13.62
N LEU A 12 -46.24 25.09 12.40
CA LEU A 12 -45.32 24.83 11.31
C LEU A 12 -44.07 25.71 11.50
N THR A 13 -43.03 25.19 12.14
CA THR A 13 -41.71 25.82 12.18
C THR A 13 -41.02 25.59 10.83
N LEU A 14 -40.83 26.66 10.06
CA LEU A 14 -39.90 26.64 8.93
C LEU A 14 -38.48 26.46 9.48
N VAL A 15 -37.88 25.29 9.24
CA VAL A 15 -36.46 25.05 9.46
C VAL A 15 -35.70 25.76 8.35
N ALA A 16 -34.96 26.81 8.71
CA ALA A 16 -33.96 27.40 7.82
C ALA A 16 -32.88 26.35 7.52
N PRO A 17 -32.31 26.30 6.30
CA PRO A 17 -31.24 25.35 6.00
C PRO A 17 -30.07 25.60 6.95
N ALA A 18 -29.61 24.53 7.60
CA ALA A 18 -28.42 24.56 8.43
C ALA A 18 -27.24 25.01 7.57
N THR A 19 -26.66 26.17 7.89
CA THR A 19 -25.34 26.53 7.40
C THR A 19 -24.36 25.55 8.01
N ALA A 20 -23.73 24.73 7.17
CA ALA A 20 -22.67 23.83 7.59
C ALA A 20 -21.61 24.62 8.37
N GLU A 21 -21.34 24.18 9.59
CA GLU A 21 -20.22 24.68 10.39
C GLU A 21 -18.92 24.23 9.70
N PRO A 22 -17.93 25.13 9.51
CA PRO A 22 -16.67 24.74 8.89
C PRO A 22 -15.95 23.71 9.77
N PRO A 23 -15.22 22.75 9.16
CA PRO A 23 -14.51 21.71 9.91
C PRO A 23 -13.49 22.32 10.87
N PRO A 24 -13.24 21.68 12.03
CA PRO A 24 -12.28 22.16 13.01
C PRO A 24 -10.87 22.13 12.40
N THR A 25 -10.20 23.27 12.47
CA THR A 25 -8.82 23.47 12.04
C THR A 25 -7.89 22.72 13.00
N GLY A 26 -7.31 21.61 12.55
CA GLY A 26 -6.10 21.06 13.17
C GLY A 26 -4.99 22.12 13.15
N ASP A 27 -4.06 22.05 14.09
CA ASP A 27 -3.00 23.04 14.30
C ASP A 27 -2.14 23.23 13.04
N HIS A 28 -2.56 24.17 12.18
CA HIS A 28 -1.83 24.60 11.01
C HIS A 28 -0.67 25.49 11.48
N VAL A 29 0.56 25.00 11.36
CA VAL A 29 1.65 25.92 11.04
C VAL A 29 1.42 26.34 9.60
N PRO A 30 1.04 27.60 9.30
CA PRO A 30 0.89 28.03 7.93
C PRO A 30 2.29 27.95 7.29
N LEU A 31 2.48 27.04 6.35
CA LEU A 31 3.58 27.21 5.40
C LEU A 31 3.32 28.54 4.71
N THR A 32 4.25 29.47 4.81
CA THR A 32 4.18 30.74 4.07
C THR A 32 4.31 30.44 2.59
N VAL A 33 3.17 30.19 1.94
CA VAL A 33 3.07 30.04 0.49
C VAL A 33 3.44 31.37 -0.12
N ASN A 34 4.63 31.45 -0.72
CA ASN A 34 5.11 32.64 -1.38
C ASN A 34 5.04 32.40 -2.89
N PRO A 35 4.07 32.99 -3.62
CA PRO A 35 3.86 32.81 -5.06
C PRO A 35 4.94 33.53 -5.91
N LEU A 36 6.20 33.55 -5.45
CA LEU A 36 7.34 33.97 -6.25
C LEU A 36 7.77 32.82 -7.14
N ALA A 37 8.36 33.13 -8.30
CA ALA A 37 9.06 32.14 -9.11
C ALA A 37 10.11 31.42 -8.25
N CYS A 38 10.09 30.09 -8.25
CA CYS A 38 11.02 29.31 -7.43
C CYS A 38 12.47 29.74 -7.71
N PRO A 39 13.26 30.12 -6.69
CA PRO A 39 14.65 30.56 -6.88
C PRO A 39 15.49 29.51 -7.63
N SER A 40 15.18 28.24 -7.41
CA SER A 40 15.71 27.11 -8.16
C SER A 40 14.79 25.90 -8.01
N ILE A 41 14.49 25.21 -9.12
CA ILE A 41 13.87 23.88 -9.07
C ILE A 41 14.98 22.85 -8.80
N PRO A 42 14.80 21.90 -7.86
CA PRO A 42 15.75 20.82 -7.63
C PRO A 42 16.16 20.11 -8.93
N PRO A 43 17.43 19.68 -9.10
CA PRO A 43 17.87 19.02 -10.33
C PRO A 43 17.33 17.59 -10.49
N SER A 44 17.00 16.92 -9.38
CA SER A 44 16.42 15.58 -9.31
C SER A 44 14.92 15.63 -8.98
N HIS A 45 14.24 14.50 -9.16
CA HIS A 45 12.88 14.31 -8.65
C HIS A 45 12.90 13.96 -7.16
N ASP A 46 11.74 14.10 -6.53
CA ASP A 46 11.45 13.56 -5.20
C ASP A 46 10.84 12.15 -5.36
N PRO A 47 11.51 11.09 -4.84
CA PRO A 47 11.01 9.71 -4.82
C PRO A 47 9.57 9.56 -4.28
N ASN A 48 9.21 10.31 -3.23
CA ASN A 48 7.86 10.27 -2.68
C ASN A 48 6.83 10.83 -3.65
N VAL A 49 7.17 11.89 -4.38
CA VAL A 49 6.26 12.51 -5.34
C VAL A 49 5.99 11.56 -6.50
N ILE A 50 7.02 10.92 -7.07
CA ILE A 50 6.81 9.96 -8.16
C ILE A 50 6.03 8.73 -7.69
N ARG A 51 6.28 8.27 -6.45
CA ARG A 51 5.51 7.17 -5.83
C ARG A 51 4.04 7.53 -5.72
N ILE A 52 3.71 8.66 -5.10
CA ILE A 52 2.31 9.09 -4.91
C ILE A 52 1.62 9.30 -6.27
N VAL A 53 2.27 9.96 -7.23
CA VAL A 53 1.70 10.16 -8.58
C VAL A 53 1.42 8.84 -9.28
N TYR A 54 2.33 7.87 -9.20
CA TYR A 54 2.13 6.55 -9.80
C TYR A 54 1.02 5.78 -9.10
N GLN A 55 1.00 5.76 -7.76
CA GLN A 55 -0.02 5.08 -6.97
C GLN A 55 -1.42 5.62 -7.31
N VAL A 56 -1.60 6.94 -7.29
CA VAL A 56 -2.88 7.57 -7.66
C VAL A 56 -3.29 7.23 -9.10
N GLY A 57 -2.35 7.07 -10.02
CA GLY A 57 -2.67 6.64 -11.37
C GLY A 57 -3.12 5.17 -11.43
N LEU A 58 -2.50 4.27 -10.65
CA LEU A 58 -2.96 2.89 -10.50
C LEU A 58 -4.36 2.85 -9.88
N ASP A 59 -4.59 3.63 -8.81
CA ASP A 59 -5.85 3.65 -8.08
C ASP A 59 -7.02 4.10 -8.97
N ARG A 60 -6.71 4.92 -9.96
CA ARG A 60 -7.69 5.46 -10.92
C ARG A 60 -7.79 4.63 -12.19
N ASN A 61 -7.11 3.48 -12.25
CA ASN A 61 -7.03 2.60 -13.40
C ASN A 61 -6.76 3.37 -14.71
N VAL A 62 -5.77 4.27 -14.68
CA VAL A 62 -5.44 5.10 -15.84
C VAL A 62 -4.72 4.27 -16.91
N SER A 63 -4.90 4.62 -18.18
CA SER A 63 -4.16 3.95 -19.26
C SER A 63 -2.64 4.20 -19.13
N PRO A 64 -1.78 3.32 -19.69
CA PRO A 64 -0.33 3.58 -19.73
C PRO A 64 0.04 4.93 -20.37
N LYS A 65 -0.78 5.39 -21.34
CA LYS A 65 -0.60 6.70 -21.98
C LYS A 65 -0.92 7.86 -21.02
N VAL A 66 -2.00 7.75 -20.25
CA VAL A 66 -2.38 8.74 -19.24
C VAL A 66 -1.35 8.78 -18.10
N MET A 67 -0.85 7.63 -17.65
CA MET A 67 0.23 7.55 -16.66
C MET A 67 1.48 8.29 -17.15
N LEU A 68 1.93 7.96 -18.37
CA LEU A 68 3.09 8.59 -18.97
C LEU A 68 2.91 10.11 -19.14
N ALA A 69 1.71 10.56 -19.51
CA ALA A 69 1.40 11.98 -19.65
C ALA A 69 1.54 12.74 -18.32
N ALA A 70 1.11 12.16 -17.21
CA ALA A 70 1.34 12.74 -15.88
C ALA A 70 2.83 12.79 -15.56
N PHE A 71 3.58 11.74 -15.89
CA PHE A 71 5.01 11.71 -15.59
C PHE A 71 5.84 12.70 -16.40
N GLU A 72 5.49 12.89 -17.67
CA GLU A 72 6.08 13.92 -18.52
C GLU A 72 5.71 15.33 -18.04
N ALA A 73 4.44 15.55 -17.68
CA ALA A 73 3.99 16.83 -17.14
C ALA A 73 4.73 17.19 -15.85
N GLY A 74 4.70 16.31 -14.84
CA GLY A 74 5.34 16.56 -13.55
C GLY A 74 6.85 16.81 -13.69
N TRP A 75 7.53 16.10 -14.60
CA TRP A 75 8.96 16.35 -14.88
C TRP A 75 9.20 17.74 -15.46
N VAL A 76 8.40 18.15 -16.44
CA VAL A 76 8.60 19.43 -17.13
C VAL A 76 8.24 20.62 -16.23
N GLU A 77 7.18 20.46 -15.41
CA GLU A 77 6.66 21.53 -14.56
C GLU A 77 7.50 21.74 -13.29
N SER A 78 7.88 20.66 -12.61
CA SER A 78 8.54 20.75 -11.30
C SER A 78 9.75 19.81 -11.14
N ARG A 79 10.13 19.10 -12.21
CA ARG A 79 11.03 17.93 -12.14
C ARG A 79 10.54 16.88 -11.15
N MET A 80 9.22 16.73 -10.99
CA MET A 80 8.59 15.86 -9.98
C MET A 80 8.95 16.24 -8.54
N ASN A 81 8.79 17.52 -8.20
CA ASN A 81 8.93 18.01 -6.83
C ASN A 81 7.67 18.76 -6.41
N ASN A 82 7.27 18.65 -5.14
CA ASN A 82 6.11 19.37 -4.63
C ASN A 82 6.48 20.80 -4.21
N LEU A 83 6.38 21.76 -5.14
CA LEU A 83 6.94 23.11 -4.95
C LEU A 83 5.90 24.09 -4.38
N PRO A 84 6.22 24.83 -3.29
CA PRO A 84 5.33 25.86 -2.74
C PRO A 84 5.42 27.21 -3.50
N CYS A 85 5.92 27.17 -4.74
CA CYS A 85 6.26 28.33 -5.55
C CYS A 85 6.13 27.99 -7.04
N GLY A 86 6.12 29.01 -7.90
CA GLY A 86 5.93 28.86 -9.35
C GLY A 86 5.74 30.18 -10.09
N ASP A 87 5.48 30.13 -11.40
CA ASP A 87 5.02 31.33 -12.12
C ASP A 87 3.62 31.72 -11.63
N LYS A 88 3.44 33.01 -11.25
CA LYS A 88 2.21 33.52 -10.63
C LYS A 88 1.87 32.71 -9.37
N ASP A 89 0.65 32.21 -9.24
CA ASP A 89 0.16 31.39 -8.14
C ASP A 89 0.24 29.87 -8.43
N SER A 90 1.14 29.44 -9.32
CA SER A 90 1.32 28.01 -9.59
C SER A 90 2.00 27.29 -8.42
N LEU A 91 1.49 26.13 -8.04
CA LEU A 91 1.94 25.34 -6.90
C LEU A 91 1.99 23.84 -7.22
N GLY A 92 2.75 23.11 -6.42
CA GLY A 92 2.78 21.66 -6.39
C GLY A 92 3.50 21.00 -7.58
N VAL A 93 3.42 19.67 -7.61
CA VAL A 93 4.10 18.80 -8.60
C VAL A 93 3.75 19.13 -10.05
N PHE A 94 2.52 19.57 -10.29
CA PHE A 94 2.00 19.88 -11.63
C PHE A 94 1.96 21.38 -11.94
N GLN A 95 2.47 22.23 -11.04
CA GLN A 95 2.40 23.70 -11.16
C GLN A 95 0.97 24.19 -11.46
N GLN A 96 0.00 23.62 -10.74
CA GLN A 96 -1.42 23.93 -10.88
C GLN A 96 -1.75 25.25 -10.18
N ARG A 97 -2.72 26.00 -10.73
CA ARG A 97 -3.04 27.36 -10.26
C ARG A 97 -4.39 27.39 -9.54
N PRO A 98 -4.46 27.82 -8.26
CA PRO A 98 -5.72 28.09 -7.58
C PRO A 98 -6.62 29.05 -8.36
N SER A 99 -6.06 30.12 -8.92
CA SER A 99 -6.79 31.10 -9.74
C SER A 99 -7.36 30.55 -11.06
N GLN A 100 -7.02 29.32 -11.45
CA GLN A 100 -7.58 28.63 -12.62
C GLN A 100 -8.55 27.50 -12.23
N GLY A 101 -8.87 27.38 -10.93
CA GLY A 101 -9.87 26.43 -10.43
C GLY A 101 -9.34 25.02 -10.18
N TRP A 102 -8.02 24.84 -10.04
CA TRP A 102 -7.42 23.53 -9.75
C TRP A 102 -7.55 23.07 -8.29
N GLY A 103 -7.91 23.98 -7.35
CA GLY A 103 -8.01 23.69 -5.92
C GLY A 103 -7.55 24.88 -5.07
N THR A 104 -7.66 24.78 -3.74
CA THR A 104 -7.00 25.75 -2.84
C THR A 104 -5.48 25.53 -2.81
N PRO A 105 -4.67 26.50 -2.34
CA PRO A 105 -3.23 26.29 -2.18
C PRO A 105 -2.88 25.05 -1.36
N GLU A 106 -3.62 24.80 -0.27
CA GLU A 106 -3.41 23.64 0.60
C GLU A 106 -3.70 22.33 -0.13
N GLN A 107 -4.79 22.28 -0.90
CA GLN A 107 -5.15 21.11 -1.70
C GLN A 107 -4.13 20.85 -2.81
N ILE A 108 -3.64 21.88 -3.50
CA ILE A 108 -2.65 21.70 -4.58
C ILE A 108 -1.28 21.27 -4.04
N MET A 109 -0.95 21.65 -2.80
CA MET A 109 0.24 21.17 -2.11
C MET A 109 0.11 19.74 -1.60
N ASP A 110 -1.07 19.12 -1.68
CA ASP A 110 -1.25 17.68 -1.51
C ASP A 110 -1.02 17.00 -2.87
N VAL A 111 0.04 16.18 -2.95
CA VAL A 111 0.45 15.50 -4.19
C VAL A 111 -0.63 14.54 -4.68
N ALA A 112 -1.34 13.85 -3.78
CA ALA A 112 -2.37 12.90 -4.15
C ALA A 112 -3.59 13.62 -4.76
N TYR A 113 -3.99 14.75 -4.14
CA TYR A 113 -5.03 15.61 -4.68
C TYR A 113 -4.65 16.18 -6.05
N ALA A 114 -3.47 16.78 -6.19
CA ALA A 114 -3.01 17.38 -7.43
C ALA A 114 -2.93 16.37 -8.58
N SER A 115 -2.44 15.16 -8.28
CA SER A 115 -2.41 14.02 -9.21
C SER A 115 -3.80 13.57 -9.60
N THR A 116 -4.70 13.44 -8.64
CA THR A 116 -6.10 13.11 -8.89
C THR A 116 -6.73 14.09 -9.87
N GLN A 117 -6.57 15.41 -9.66
CA GLN A 117 -7.13 16.41 -10.57
C GLN A 117 -6.54 16.31 -11.98
N PHE A 118 -5.22 16.09 -12.09
CA PHE A 118 -4.57 15.90 -13.39
C PHE A 118 -5.16 14.68 -14.12
N PHE A 119 -5.24 13.53 -13.45
CA PHE A 119 -5.74 12.29 -14.03
C PHE A 119 -7.21 12.37 -14.43
N VAL A 120 -8.07 12.99 -13.61
CA VAL A 120 -9.48 13.25 -13.98
C VAL A 120 -9.57 13.94 -15.34
N GLN A 121 -8.77 14.99 -15.54
CA GLN A 121 -8.81 15.74 -16.78
C GLN A 121 -8.19 14.98 -17.94
N ALA A 122 -7.08 14.26 -17.70
CA ALA A 122 -6.42 13.44 -18.72
C ALA A 122 -7.31 12.30 -19.24
N GLN A 123 -8.00 11.57 -18.35
CA GLN A 123 -8.93 10.50 -18.70
C GLN A 123 -10.13 11.02 -19.50
N ARG A 124 -10.61 12.24 -19.22
CA ARG A 124 -11.64 12.90 -20.04
C ARG A 124 -11.14 13.26 -21.44
N ASN A 125 -9.88 13.69 -21.55
CA ASN A 125 -9.29 14.15 -22.80
C ASN A 125 -8.86 12.99 -23.72
N GLU A 126 -8.36 11.88 -23.16
CA GLU A 126 -7.84 10.73 -23.92
C GLU A 126 -8.79 10.21 -25.02
N PRO A 127 -10.09 9.94 -24.76
CA PRO A 127 -10.99 9.45 -25.81
C PRO A 127 -11.35 10.52 -26.85
N LEU A 128 -11.21 11.81 -26.52
CA LEU A 128 -11.43 12.92 -27.46
C LEU A 128 -10.25 13.09 -28.43
N TYR A 129 -9.06 12.65 -28.03
CA TYR A 129 -7.82 12.79 -28.79
C TYR A 129 -7.06 11.46 -28.90
N PRO A 130 -7.60 10.45 -29.61
CA PRO A 130 -7.04 9.10 -29.63
C PRO A 130 -5.60 9.05 -30.17
N ASN A 131 -5.26 9.95 -31.10
CA ASN A 131 -3.97 10.00 -31.78
C ASN A 131 -2.91 10.85 -31.06
N TYR A 132 -3.23 11.44 -29.90
CA TYR A 132 -2.23 12.19 -29.14
C TYR A 132 -1.19 11.24 -28.54
N THR A 133 0.06 11.67 -28.59
CA THR A 133 1.13 11.13 -27.73
C THR A 133 0.81 11.43 -26.26
N ALA A 134 1.58 10.85 -25.34
CA ALA A 134 1.48 11.18 -23.92
C ALA A 134 1.74 12.68 -23.67
N GLY A 135 2.71 13.29 -24.36
CA GLY A 135 3.04 14.70 -24.17
C GLY A 135 1.98 15.64 -24.72
N LEU A 136 1.36 15.28 -25.85
CA LEU A 136 0.21 16.01 -26.37
C LEU A 136 -1.02 15.88 -25.46
N LEU A 137 -1.21 14.72 -24.82
CA LEU A 137 -2.24 14.53 -23.82
C LEU A 137 -1.96 15.38 -22.57
N ALA A 138 -0.71 15.38 -22.07
CA ALA A 138 -0.27 16.25 -20.98
C ALA A 138 -0.52 17.73 -21.28
N GLN A 139 -0.18 18.17 -22.49
CA GLN A 139 -0.45 19.53 -22.96
C GLN A 139 -1.94 19.86 -22.98
N SER A 140 -2.81 18.91 -23.36
CA SER A 140 -4.26 19.14 -23.37
C SER A 140 -4.84 19.40 -21.96
N VAL A 141 -4.14 18.93 -20.93
CA VAL A 141 -4.47 19.13 -19.51
C VAL A 141 -3.86 20.44 -19.01
N GLN A 142 -2.54 20.61 -19.17
CA GLN A 142 -1.78 21.73 -18.59
C GLN A 142 -1.92 23.05 -19.35
N ARG A 143 -2.09 22.98 -20.67
CA ARG A 143 -2.15 24.14 -21.57
C ARG A 143 -0.93 25.07 -21.43
N SER A 144 0.27 24.48 -21.36
CA SER A 144 1.54 25.20 -21.25
C SER A 144 1.88 25.97 -22.54
N CYS A 145 2.75 26.98 -22.44
CA CYS A 145 3.21 27.77 -23.59
C CYS A 145 4.20 27.03 -24.50
N CYS A 146 4.74 25.89 -24.04
CA CYS A 146 5.75 25.10 -24.75
C CYS A 146 5.34 23.61 -24.87
N PRO A 147 4.33 23.27 -25.71
CA PRO A 147 3.77 21.93 -25.85
C PRO A 147 4.79 20.81 -26.09
N GLU A 148 5.82 21.09 -26.89
CA GLU A 148 6.79 20.07 -27.33
C GLU A 148 7.72 19.58 -26.22
N ARG A 149 7.74 20.25 -25.05
CA ARG A 149 8.64 19.89 -23.94
C ARG A 149 8.23 18.60 -23.23
N TYR A 150 6.96 18.20 -23.27
CA TYR A 150 6.51 16.99 -22.59
C TYR A 150 6.98 15.72 -23.28
N ASP A 151 6.81 15.61 -24.60
CA ASP A 151 7.30 14.42 -25.36
C ASP A 151 8.83 14.30 -25.27
N GLN A 152 9.57 15.41 -25.11
CA GLN A 152 11.02 15.40 -24.88
C GLN A 152 11.40 14.75 -23.53
N ALA A 153 10.48 14.70 -22.57
CA ALA A 153 10.70 14.13 -21.25
C ALA A 153 10.41 12.62 -21.19
N GLU A 154 9.88 12.01 -22.26
CA GLU A 154 9.40 10.62 -22.26
C GLU A 154 10.41 9.63 -21.63
N GLY A 155 11.68 9.68 -22.05
CA GLY A 155 12.70 8.77 -21.53
C GLY A 155 12.92 8.90 -20.02
N ARG A 156 12.88 10.13 -19.49
CA ARG A 156 13.01 10.39 -18.05
C ARG A 156 11.73 10.00 -17.32
N ALA A 157 10.57 10.30 -17.89
CA ALA A 157 9.25 9.91 -17.37
C ALA A 157 9.15 8.39 -17.21
N ARG A 158 9.53 7.61 -18.23
CA ARG A 158 9.56 6.14 -18.18
C ARG A 158 10.50 5.60 -17.10
N SER A 159 11.68 6.21 -16.93
CA SER A 159 12.62 5.84 -15.85
C SER A 159 12.00 6.06 -14.47
N MET A 160 11.35 7.21 -14.25
CA MET A 160 10.69 7.51 -12.98
C MET A 160 9.45 6.63 -12.75
N MET A 161 8.72 6.25 -13.79
CA MET A 161 7.63 5.28 -13.69
C MET A 161 8.14 3.90 -13.29
N ALA A 162 9.25 3.43 -13.86
CA ALA A 162 9.85 2.16 -13.48
C ALA A 162 10.37 2.18 -12.03
N GLU A 163 10.97 3.29 -11.62
CA GLU A 163 11.40 3.53 -10.24
C GLU A 163 10.21 3.55 -9.27
N ALA A 164 9.17 4.33 -9.58
CA ALA A 164 7.93 4.36 -8.78
C ALA A 164 7.24 3.00 -8.75
N ALA A 165 7.19 2.28 -9.87
CA ALA A 165 6.70 0.89 -9.90
C ALA A 165 7.55 -0.04 -9.02
N GLY A 166 8.86 0.20 -8.91
CA GLY A 166 9.77 -0.49 -7.98
C GLY A 166 9.54 -0.12 -6.52
N MET A 167 9.02 1.07 -6.24
CA MET A 167 8.62 1.54 -4.89
C MET A 167 7.22 1.08 -4.49
N ILE A 168 6.34 0.88 -5.47
CA ILE A 168 4.91 0.51 -5.32
C ILE A 168 4.70 -0.99 -5.52
N SER A 169 5.73 -1.66 -6.01
CA SER A 169 5.95 -3.08 -5.79
C SER A 169 5.51 -3.43 -4.38
N PRO A 170 4.49 -4.30 -4.23
CA PRO A 170 3.56 -4.22 -3.10
C PRO A 170 4.26 -4.09 -1.76
N ARG A 171 3.69 -3.22 -0.92
CA ARG A 171 3.50 -3.38 0.53
C ARG A 171 4.22 -4.61 1.08
N ALA A 172 5.13 -4.43 2.05
CA ALA A 172 6.00 -5.49 2.57
C ALA A 172 5.32 -6.86 2.56
N PHE A 173 5.97 -7.79 1.86
CA PHE A 173 5.42 -9.08 1.45
C PHE A 173 5.46 -10.11 2.59
N THR A 174 5.18 -9.63 3.80
CA THR A 174 5.15 -10.40 5.04
C THR A 174 3.81 -11.11 5.12
N GLY A 175 3.77 -12.26 5.79
CA GLY A 175 2.52 -12.83 6.28
C GLY A 175 1.99 -11.88 7.34
N SER A 176 1.36 -10.78 6.91
CA SER A 176 0.55 -9.96 7.79
C SER A 176 -0.61 -10.86 8.17
N SER A 177 -0.58 -11.40 9.40
CA SER A 177 -1.75 -12.07 9.94
C SER A 177 -2.93 -11.09 9.85
N THR A 178 -4.10 -11.64 9.55
CA THR A 178 -5.35 -10.88 9.37
C THR A 178 -6.48 -11.50 10.18
N ASP A 179 -6.18 -12.23 11.24
CA ASP A 179 -7.15 -12.76 12.20
C ASP A 179 -7.69 -11.61 13.08
N PHE A 180 -8.61 -10.82 12.52
CA PHE A 180 -9.11 -9.62 13.21
C PHE A 180 -10.06 -9.98 14.35
N ASP A 181 -10.67 -11.17 14.35
CA ASP A 181 -11.61 -11.63 15.38
C ASP A 181 -11.03 -12.62 16.40
N GLY A 182 -9.82 -13.10 16.16
CA GLY A 182 -9.02 -13.92 17.08
C GLY A 182 -9.50 -15.37 17.11
N ASP A 183 -10.08 -15.84 16.00
CA ASP A 183 -10.63 -17.19 15.89
C ASP A 183 -9.64 -18.22 15.32
N GLY A 184 -8.42 -17.78 15.02
CA GLY A 184 -7.32 -18.57 14.48
C GLY A 184 -7.39 -18.76 12.97
N ARG A 185 -8.15 -17.91 12.27
CA ARG A 185 -8.24 -17.92 10.81
C ARG A 185 -7.98 -16.52 10.29
N ASP A 186 -7.15 -16.44 9.27
CA ASP A 186 -6.92 -15.19 8.60
C ASP A 186 -8.19 -14.72 7.87
N ASP A 187 -8.48 -13.43 7.97
CA ASP A 187 -9.57 -12.76 7.28
C ASP A 187 -9.05 -12.05 6.02
N ILE A 188 -9.87 -11.18 5.42
CA ILE A 188 -9.40 -10.24 4.40
C ILE A 188 -9.85 -8.83 4.75
N VAL A 189 -9.02 -7.85 4.38
CA VAL A 189 -9.31 -6.43 4.62
C VAL A 189 -9.10 -5.63 3.34
N THR A 190 -9.91 -4.60 3.14
CA THR A 190 -9.69 -3.61 2.08
C THR A 190 -9.76 -2.19 2.66
N PHE A 191 -8.75 -1.40 2.33
CA PHE A 191 -8.63 0.03 2.59
C PHE A 191 -9.00 0.76 1.30
N THR A 192 -10.12 1.47 1.33
CA THR A 192 -10.61 2.21 0.17
C THR A 192 -9.80 3.50 -0.01
N HIS A 193 -9.53 3.91 -1.25
CA HIS A 193 -8.84 5.18 -1.56
C HIS A 193 -9.80 6.22 -2.18
N GLY A 194 -11.06 6.14 -1.77
CA GLY A 194 -12.12 7.07 -2.15
C GLY A 194 -12.23 8.26 -1.18
N PRO A 195 -13.17 9.19 -1.38
CA PRO A 195 -13.32 10.38 -0.52
C PRO A 195 -13.56 10.10 0.98
N LEU A 196 -13.84 8.86 1.35
CA LEU A 196 -14.10 8.42 2.71
C LEU A 196 -12.96 7.61 3.30
N ASP A 197 -11.99 7.14 2.50
CA ASP A 197 -10.86 6.32 2.94
C ASP A 197 -11.23 5.25 4.00
N ASP A 198 -12.35 4.56 3.77
CA ASP A 198 -12.96 3.61 4.71
C ASP A 198 -12.26 2.25 4.69
N VAL A 199 -12.38 1.49 5.78
CA VAL A 199 -11.86 0.13 5.93
C VAL A 199 -12.99 -0.88 6.07
N TYR A 200 -12.93 -1.95 5.29
CA TYR A 200 -13.88 -3.07 5.32
C TYR A 200 -13.13 -4.37 5.55
N VAL A 201 -13.68 -5.22 6.40
CA VAL A 201 -13.16 -6.57 6.71
C VAL A 201 -14.23 -7.60 6.31
N ALA A 202 -13.79 -8.71 5.73
CA ALA A 202 -14.62 -9.89 5.52
C ALA A 202 -14.01 -11.08 6.29
N LEU A 203 -14.76 -11.58 7.28
CA LEU A 203 -14.30 -12.61 8.20
C LEU A 203 -14.28 -13.99 7.56
N SER A 204 -13.26 -14.78 7.81
CA SER A 204 -13.19 -16.14 7.31
C SER A 204 -14.10 -17.10 8.07
N SER A 205 -14.83 -17.92 7.30
CA SER A 205 -15.58 -19.07 7.82
C SER A 205 -14.81 -20.39 7.71
N GLY A 206 -13.59 -20.35 7.18
CA GLY A 206 -12.77 -21.50 6.77
C GLY A 206 -13.21 -22.20 5.49
N SER A 207 -14.20 -21.66 4.79
CA SER A 207 -14.65 -22.14 3.48
C SER A 207 -15.15 -21.03 2.55
N GLY A 208 -14.88 -19.79 2.92
CA GLY A 208 -15.40 -18.57 2.30
C GLY A 208 -15.27 -17.39 3.25
N PHE A 209 -15.23 -16.18 2.70
CA PHE A 209 -15.23 -14.95 3.49
C PHE A 209 -16.66 -14.43 3.67
N THR A 210 -16.94 -13.80 4.80
CA THR A 210 -18.28 -13.36 5.18
C THR A 210 -18.30 -11.91 5.63
N GLY A 211 -19.30 -11.17 5.15
CA GLY A 211 -19.49 -9.76 5.49
C GLY A 211 -18.71 -8.80 4.60
N THR A 212 -19.39 -7.84 3.98
CA THR A 212 -18.78 -6.72 3.22
C THR A 212 -19.61 -5.45 3.24
N THR A 213 -20.72 -5.44 3.97
CA THR A 213 -21.62 -4.28 4.06
C THR A 213 -21.41 -3.47 5.33
N VAL A 214 -20.52 -3.92 6.21
CA VAL A 214 -20.23 -3.27 7.50
C VAL A 214 -18.82 -2.72 7.42
N LYS A 215 -18.74 -1.41 7.53
CA LYS A 215 -17.48 -0.69 7.67
C LYS A 215 -16.92 -0.93 9.07
N TRP A 216 -15.62 -1.23 9.13
CA TRP A 216 -14.91 -1.45 10.39
C TRP A 216 -14.17 -0.22 10.89
N HIS A 217 -13.76 0.69 9.99
CA HIS A 217 -13.17 1.98 10.37
C HIS A 217 -13.46 3.07 9.33
N ASP A 218 -13.65 4.30 9.80
CA ASP A 218 -13.79 5.51 8.99
C ASP A 218 -12.42 6.17 8.74
N ARG A 219 -12.08 6.50 7.50
CA ARG A 219 -10.92 7.37 7.19
C ARG A 219 -9.58 6.90 7.77
N PHE A 220 -9.13 5.72 7.37
CA PHE A 220 -7.82 5.17 7.75
C PHE A 220 -7.02 4.78 6.51
N ALA A 221 -5.70 4.94 6.58
CA ALA A 221 -4.81 4.73 5.44
C ALA A 221 -5.19 5.61 4.24
N LEU A 222 -5.15 6.93 4.45
CA LEU A 222 -5.54 7.91 3.44
C LEU A 222 -4.72 7.74 2.15
N SER A 223 -5.25 8.24 1.03
CA SER A 223 -4.58 8.12 -0.27
C SER A 223 -3.09 8.49 -0.23
N GLY A 224 -2.24 7.52 -0.59
CA GLY A 224 -0.78 7.64 -0.61
C GLY A 224 -0.06 7.13 0.64
N GLU A 225 -0.80 6.77 1.69
CA GLU A 225 -0.32 6.05 2.88
C GLU A 225 -0.08 4.56 2.61
N THR A 226 0.73 3.91 3.45
CA THR A 226 0.94 2.46 3.39
C THR A 226 0.28 1.81 4.59
N PRO A 227 -0.88 1.14 4.44
CA PRO A 227 -1.41 0.29 5.50
C PRO A 227 -0.69 -1.06 5.57
N LEU A 228 -0.67 -1.67 6.75
CA LEU A 228 -0.30 -3.06 7.06
C LEU A 228 -1.16 -3.57 8.23
N THR A 229 -1.05 -4.85 8.59
CA THR A 229 -1.83 -5.49 9.69
C THR A 229 -0.92 -6.28 10.62
N GLY A 230 -1.33 -6.46 11.87
CA GLY A 230 -0.58 -7.28 12.84
C GLY A 230 -1.06 -7.09 14.26
N ASP A 231 -0.75 -8.00 15.17
CA ASP A 231 -1.14 -7.93 16.58
C ASP A 231 -0.17 -7.02 17.36
N PHE A 232 -0.36 -5.71 17.25
CA PHE A 232 0.53 -4.74 17.90
C PHE A 232 0.35 -4.72 19.42
N ASN A 233 -0.76 -5.26 19.94
CA ASN A 233 -1.14 -5.15 21.34
C ASN A 233 -0.97 -6.46 22.14
N GLY A 234 -0.84 -7.60 21.45
CA GLY A 234 -0.63 -8.93 22.00
C GLY A 234 -1.89 -9.58 22.54
N ASP A 235 -3.08 -9.21 22.03
CA ASP A 235 -4.36 -9.77 22.47
C ASP A 235 -4.83 -10.99 21.64
N GLY A 236 -4.05 -11.37 20.63
CA GLY A 236 -4.35 -12.46 19.71
C GLY A 236 -5.33 -12.06 18.62
N ARG A 237 -5.47 -10.76 18.35
CA ARG A 237 -6.20 -10.22 17.20
C ARG A 237 -5.32 -9.27 16.44
N ASP A 238 -5.38 -9.39 15.13
CA ASP A 238 -4.68 -8.44 14.29
C ASP A 238 -5.35 -7.07 14.33
N ASP A 239 -4.50 -6.06 14.30
CA ASP A 239 -4.85 -4.65 14.25
C ASP A 239 -4.49 -4.10 12.87
N ILE A 240 -4.81 -2.82 12.63
CA ILE A 240 -4.37 -2.11 11.42
C ILE A 240 -3.38 -1.00 11.78
N VAL A 241 -2.35 -0.84 10.97
CA VAL A 241 -1.38 0.25 11.05
C VAL A 241 -1.31 0.98 9.71
N THR A 242 -1.12 2.31 9.73
CA THR A 242 -0.79 3.09 8.53
C THR A 242 0.47 3.91 8.75
N PHE A 243 1.35 3.88 7.76
CA PHE A 243 2.55 4.71 7.67
C PHE A 243 2.21 5.91 6.80
N THR A 244 2.02 7.05 7.46
CA THR A 244 1.82 8.32 6.76
C THR A 244 3.14 8.68 6.07
N HIS A 245 3.10 9.13 4.82
CA HIS A 245 4.33 9.55 4.12
C HIS A 245 4.54 11.06 4.26
N GLY A 246 5.71 11.54 3.89
CA GLY A 246 6.06 12.97 3.91
C GLY A 246 7.05 13.33 5.01
N SER A 247 7.08 14.60 5.44
CA SER A 247 8.13 15.10 6.33
C SER A 247 8.01 14.64 7.78
N LEU A 248 6.79 14.28 8.21
CA LEU A 248 6.55 13.76 9.56
C LEU A 248 6.63 12.24 9.61
N ALA A 249 6.19 11.57 8.54
CA ALA A 249 6.08 10.11 8.45
C ALA A 249 5.63 9.44 9.75
N ASP A 250 4.47 9.88 10.23
CA ASP A 250 3.83 9.38 11.44
C ASP A 250 3.23 7.99 11.21
N VAL A 251 3.16 7.20 12.28
CA VAL A 251 2.58 5.85 12.29
C VAL A 251 1.35 5.86 13.17
N TYR A 252 0.20 5.46 12.61
CA TYR A 252 -1.06 5.37 13.31
C TYR A 252 -1.53 3.92 13.39
N VAL A 253 -1.98 3.50 14.57
CA VAL A 253 -2.53 2.16 14.82
C VAL A 253 -3.97 2.28 15.26
N ALA A 254 -4.85 1.43 14.73
CA ALA A 254 -6.21 1.25 15.21
C ALA A 254 -6.41 -0.21 15.62
N LEU A 255 -6.72 -0.41 16.91
CA LEU A 255 -6.82 -1.74 17.50
C LEU A 255 -8.12 -2.44 17.11
N SER A 256 -8.08 -3.74 16.82
CA SER A 256 -9.27 -4.54 16.60
C SER A 256 -10.04 -4.76 17.89
N THR A 257 -11.35 -4.92 17.74
CA THR A 257 -12.27 -5.35 18.81
C THR A 257 -12.90 -6.71 18.51
N GLY A 258 -12.49 -7.36 17.42
CA GLY A 258 -13.12 -8.54 16.82
C GLY A 258 -14.44 -8.29 16.09
N SER A 259 -14.81 -7.02 15.89
CA SER A 259 -16.01 -6.67 15.10
C SER A 259 -15.97 -5.27 14.47
N SER A 260 -14.98 -4.46 14.84
CA SER A 260 -14.63 -3.15 14.28
C SER A 260 -13.23 -2.76 14.75
N PHE A 261 -12.63 -1.74 14.16
CA PHE A 261 -11.43 -1.12 14.71
C PHE A 261 -11.79 0.06 15.62
N GLY A 262 -11.05 0.21 16.72
CA GLY A 262 -11.09 1.38 17.59
C GLY A 262 -10.55 2.63 16.90
N PRO A 263 -10.52 3.79 17.58
CA PRO A 263 -9.98 5.01 16.98
C PRO A 263 -8.48 4.88 16.69
N GLY A 264 -8.06 5.28 15.50
CA GLY A 264 -6.64 5.40 15.14
C GLY A 264 -5.88 6.38 16.05
N GLY A 265 -4.81 5.90 16.68
CA GLY A 265 -3.92 6.68 17.52
C GLY A 265 -2.51 6.77 16.92
N LYS A 266 -1.84 7.92 17.06
CA LYS A 266 -0.44 8.06 16.66
C LYS A 266 0.46 7.30 17.64
N TRP A 267 1.15 6.27 17.16
CA TRP A 267 2.01 5.40 17.97
C TRP A 267 3.51 5.66 17.77
N HIS A 268 3.91 6.27 16.64
CA HIS A 268 5.28 6.67 16.36
C HIS A 268 5.33 7.87 15.40
N ASP A 269 6.48 8.55 15.30
CA ASP A 269 6.78 9.61 14.34
C ASP A 269 8.10 9.39 13.60
N PHE A 270 8.27 10.03 12.44
CA PHE A 270 9.50 9.96 11.63
C PHE A 270 9.95 8.53 11.30
N PHE A 271 9.01 7.65 10.93
CA PHE A 271 9.30 6.26 10.61
C PHE A 271 8.86 5.92 9.18
N SER A 272 9.69 5.17 8.45
CA SER A 272 9.47 4.88 7.02
C SER A 272 9.37 6.16 6.15
N LEU A 273 10.36 7.05 6.30
CA LEU A 273 10.43 8.33 5.58
C LEU A 273 10.69 8.11 4.08
N ASN A 274 10.59 9.13 3.23
CA ASN A 274 11.34 9.20 1.96
C ASN A 274 11.30 7.97 0.99
N GLY A 275 10.17 7.26 0.89
CA GLY A 275 10.05 6.10 -0.02
C GLY A 275 10.75 4.85 0.51
N GLU A 276 11.09 4.83 1.80
CA GLU A 276 11.42 3.63 2.54
C GLU A 276 10.25 2.64 2.54
N VAL A 277 10.55 1.38 2.82
CA VAL A 277 9.53 0.30 2.80
C VAL A 277 9.24 -0.12 4.24
N PRO A 278 8.03 0.14 4.76
CA PRO A 278 7.64 -0.35 6.07
C PRO A 278 7.24 -1.83 6.00
N ALA A 279 7.48 -2.55 7.08
CA ALA A 279 7.04 -3.92 7.33
C ALA A 279 6.66 -4.08 8.81
N VAL A 280 6.01 -5.20 9.14
CA VAL A 280 5.52 -5.54 10.47
C VAL A 280 5.85 -7.01 10.79
N GLY A 281 6.02 -7.32 12.08
CA GLY A 281 6.24 -8.67 12.58
C GLY A 281 6.88 -8.70 13.97
N ASP A 282 6.71 -9.77 14.72
CA ASP A 282 7.27 -9.96 16.07
C ASP A 282 8.75 -10.35 15.99
N VAL A 283 9.60 -9.36 15.73
CA VAL A 283 11.04 -9.58 15.56
C VAL A 283 11.74 -9.81 16.90
N ASN A 284 11.07 -9.61 18.03
CA ASN A 284 11.65 -9.73 19.36
C ASN A 284 11.17 -10.97 20.15
N GLY A 285 10.08 -11.59 19.72
CA GLY A 285 9.51 -12.82 20.27
C GLY A 285 8.68 -12.59 21.53
N ASP A 286 8.10 -11.40 21.71
CA ASP A 286 7.26 -11.07 22.87
C ASP A 286 5.76 -11.21 22.62
N GLY A 287 5.39 -11.71 21.44
CA GLY A 287 4.02 -11.93 21.00
C GLY A 287 3.32 -10.65 20.55
N ARG A 288 4.08 -9.60 20.20
CA ARG A 288 3.54 -8.35 19.65
C ARG A 288 4.29 -7.99 18.39
N ASP A 289 3.54 -7.60 17.37
CA ASP A 289 4.17 -7.15 16.14
C ASP A 289 4.86 -5.81 16.34
N ASP A 290 6.08 -5.73 15.83
CA ASP A 290 6.91 -4.55 15.79
C ASP A 290 6.80 -3.87 14.42
N ILE A 291 7.29 -2.63 14.30
CA ILE A 291 7.44 -1.97 12.99
C ILE A 291 8.89 -1.97 12.54
N ILE A 292 9.09 -2.23 11.26
CA ILE A 292 10.39 -2.31 10.59
C ILE A 292 10.36 -1.36 9.39
N THR A 293 11.47 -0.67 9.11
CA THR A 293 11.64 0.08 7.86
C THR A 293 12.95 -0.29 7.18
N PHE A 294 12.88 -0.54 5.87
CA PHE A 294 14.02 -0.76 5.00
C PHE A 294 14.37 0.52 4.27
N THR A 295 15.53 1.11 4.56
CA THR A 295 15.93 2.34 3.89
C THR A 295 16.23 2.07 2.41
N ARG A 296 15.86 3.01 1.55
CA ARG A 296 16.12 2.92 0.10
C ARG A 296 17.23 3.86 -0.37
N ASP A 297 18.05 4.33 0.57
CA ASP A 297 19.28 5.06 0.27
C ASP A 297 20.45 4.11 -0.03
N ASN A 298 21.65 4.65 -0.22
CA ASN A 298 22.83 3.85 -0.54
C ASN A 298 23.33 2.99 0.64
N LEU A 299 22.82 3.22 1.85
CA LEU A 299 23.18 2.42 3.01
C LEU A 299 22.26 1.20 3.14
N ALA A 300 21.00 1.32 2.74
CA ALA A 300 19.97 0.28 2.84
C ALA A 300 19.94 -0.33 4.24
N ASP A 301 19.85 0.54 5.24
CA ASP A 301 19.79 0.19 6.64
C ASP A 301 18.40 -0.35 6.99
N VAL A 302 18.34 -1.21 8.00
CA VAL A 302 17.08 -1.73 8.56
C VAL A 302 16.91 -1.19 9.96
N TYR A 303 15.82 -0.48 10.18
CA TYR A 303 15.46 0.09 11.47
C TYR A 303 14.22 -0.59 12.03
N VAL A 304 14.20 -0.82 13.34
CA VAL A 304 13.10 -1.46 14.07
C VAL A 304 12.67 -0.54 15.21
N ALA A 305 11.36 -0.39 15.41
CA ALA A 305 10.80 0.19 16.61
C ALA A 305 9.85 -0.83 17.27
N LEU A 306 10.22 -1.27 18.48
CA LEU A 306 9.50 -2.34 19.18
C LEU A 306 8.16 -1.87 19.72
N SER A 307 7.13 -2.70 19.64
CA SER A 307 5.83 -2.42 20.24
C SER A 307 5.89 -2.51 21.77
N THR A 308 5.12 -1.64 22.41
CA THR A 308 4.86 -1.68 23.86
C THR A 308 3.43 -2.14 24.17
N GLY A 309 2.65 -2.44 23.14
CA GLY A 309 1.20 -2.69 23.20
C GLY A 309 0.33 -1.42 23.26
N THR A 310 0.94 -0.24 23.32
CA THR A 310 0.21 1.06 23.32
C THR A 310 0.90 2.17 22.53
N SER A 311 2.15 1.94 22.09
CA SER A 311 2.97 2.80 21.24
C SER A 311 4.18 1.99 20.75
N PHE A 312 4.93 2.53 19.79
CA PHE A 312 6.25 1.98 19.45
C PHE A 312 7.37 2.70 20.22
N GLY A 313 8.42 1.97 20.58
CA GLY A 313 9.62 2.49 21.21
C GLY A 313 10.47 3.32 20.25
N ALA A 314 11.64 3.77 20.70
CA ALA A 314 12.56 4.49 19.80
C ALA A 314 13.10 3.57 18.70
N SER A 315 13.07 4.05 17.46
CA SER A 315 13.67 3.37 16.31
C SER A 315 15.17 3.13 16.49
N GLN A 316 15.63 1.91 16.20
CA GLN A 316 17.01 1.47 16.30
C GLN A 316 17.46 0.76 15.03
N LYS A 317 18.69 1.04 14.58
CA LYS A 317 19.29 0.32 13.47
C LYS A 317 19.64 -1.10 13.90
N TRP A 318 19.06 -2.10 13.25
CA TRP A 318 19.23 -3.52 13.54
C TRP A 318 20.04 -4.27 12.48
N HIS A 319 20.11 -3.75 11.26
CA HIS A 319 20.94 -4.29 10.17
C HIS A 319 21.38 -3.18 9.20
N ASP A 320 22.39 -3.45 8.37
CA ASP A 320 22.83 -2.57 7.28
C ASP A 320 22.89 -3.30 5.94
N PHE A 321 22.81 -2.55 4.84
CA PHE A 321 22.96 -3.09 3.49
C PHE A 321 22.03 -4.29 3.17
N PHE A 322 20.73 -4.14 3.46
CA PHE A 322 19.72 -5.17 3.25
C PHE A 322 18.43 -4.58 2.66
N GLY A 323 17.92 -5.17 1.58
CA GLY A 323 16.77 -4.59 0.88
C GLY A 323 17.12 -3.36 0.06
N ILE A 324 18.24 -3.40 -0.67
CA ILE A 324 18.66 -2.26 -1.51
C ILE A 324 17.60 -1.95 -2.57
N ALA A 325 17.60 -0.72 -3.11
CA ALA A 325 16.57 -0.28 -4.05
C ALA A 325 16.36 -1.25 -5.23
N GLY A 326 15.12 -1.69 -5.44
CA GLY A 326 14.73 -2.68 -6.45
C GLY A 326 14.56 -4.11 -5.91
N GLU A 327 15.08 -4.40 -4.72
CA GLU A 327 14.88 -5.66 -4.02
C GLU A 327 13.60 -5.63 -3.17
N TYR A 328 13.06 -6.80 -2.88
CA TYR A 328 11.79 -6.96 -2.18
C TYR A 328 12.06 -7.57 -0.80
N PRO A 329 12.02 -6.76 0.27
CA PRO A 329 12.15 -7.27 1.63
C PRO A 329 10.82 -7.85 2.15
N GLY A 330 10.94 -8.78 3.09
CA GLY A 330 9.86 -9.38 3.87
C GLY A 330 10.34 -9.73 5.27
N VAL A 331 9.39 -10.08 6.14
CA VAL A 331 9.54 -10.36 7.57
C VAL A 331 8.70 -11.60 7.86
N ALA A 332 9.30 -12.62 8.47
CA ALA A 332 8.64 -13.83 8.95
C ALA A 332 9.62 -14.73 9.72
N ASP A 333 9.14 -15.58 10.62
CA ASP A 333 9.95 -16.60 11.30
C ASP A 333 10.28 -17.77 10.35
N VAL A 334 11.35 -17.62 9.57
CA VAL A 334 11.79 -18.65 8.62
C VAL A 334 12.57 -19.77 9.29
N ASN A 335 12.91 -19.63 10.57
CA ASN A 335 13.75 -20.58 11.29
C ASN A 335 13.00 -21.39 12.38
N GLY A 336 11.80 -20.94 12.76
CA GLY A 336 10.92 -21.57 13.72
C GLY A 336 11.32 -21.31 15.17
N ASP A 337 11.99 -20.19 15.48
CA ASP A 337 12.38 -19.84 16.84
C ASP A 337 11.40 -18.90 17.57
N GLY A 338 10.29 -18.57 16.92
CA GLY A 338 9.24 -17.69 17.41
C GLY A 338 9.58 -16.21 17.30
N ARG A 339 10.54 -15.84 16.45
CA ARG A 339 10.87 -14.45 16.13
C ARG A 339 10.94 -14.27 14.63
N ASP A 340 10.35 -13.19 14.17
CA ASP A 340 10.41 -12.90 12.76
C ASP A 340 11.81 -12.45 12.32
N ASP A 341 12.27 -13.08 11.25
CA ASP A 341 13.52 -12.80 10.56
C ASP A 341 13.28 -11.84 9.39
N ILE A 342 14.35 -11.23 8.85
CA ILE A 342 14.24 -10.48 7.59
C ILE A 342 14.70 -11.33 6.40
N VAL A 343 13.91 -11.27 5.33
CA VAL A 343 14.16 -11.95 4.05
C VAL A 343 14.22 -10.90 2.95
N VAL A 344 15.10 -11.06 1.98
CA VAL A 344 15.11 -10.21 0.78
C VAL A 344 15.20 -11.04 -0.48
N PHE A 345 14.30 -10.75 -1.42
CA PHE A 345 14.35 -11.24 -2.79
C PHE A 345 15.07 -10.20 -3.65
N THR A 346 16.26 -10.54 -4.15
CA THR A 346 17.10 -9.61 -4.93
C THR A 346 16.52 -9.28 -6.31
N ARG A 347 15.66 -10.17 -6.83
CA ARG A 347 15.04 -10.07 -8.17
C ARG A 347 16.09 -9.95 -9.29
N GLY A 348 15.65 -9.54 -10.48
CA GLY A 348 16.53 -9.42 -11.65
C GLY A 348 16.96 -10.77 -12.21
N ASN A 349 18.15 -10.84 -12.83
CA ASN A 349 18.59 -12.03 -13.55
C ASN A 349 18.99 -13.20 -12.64
N LEU A 350 19.39 -12.93 -11.40
CA LEU A 350 19.81 -13.98 -10.46
C LEU A 350 18.69 -14.39 -9.51
N GLY A 351 17.81 -13.48 -9.08
CA GLY A 351 16.70 -13.80 -8.17
C GLY A 351 17.16 -14.53 -6.90
N ASP A 352 18.32 -14.20 -6.36
CA ASP A 352 18.80 -14.80 -5.11
C ASP A 352 17.90 -14.37 -3.93
N VAL A 353 17.78 -15.23 -2.90
CA VAL A 353 17.08 -14.95 -1.65
C VAL A 353 18.09 -14.96 -0.49
N TYR A 354 18.14 -13.85 0.24
CA TYR A 354 18.98 -13.70 1.44
C TYR A 354 18.12 -13.58 2.69
N VAL A 355 18.61 -14.13 3.79
CA VAL A 355 17.97 -14.10 5.11
C VAL A 355 18.96 -13.56 6.13
N ALA A 356 18.51 -12.70 7.04
CA ALA A 356 19.22 -12.37 8.26
C ALA A 356 18.33 -12.68 9.47
N LEU A 357 18.79 -13.61 10.30
CA LEU A 357 18.00 -14.12 11.42
C LEU A 357 17.91 -13.11 12.57
N SER A 358 16.76 -13.00 13.20
CA SER A 358 16.59 -12.18 14.39
C SER A 358 17.31 -12.76 15.61
N THR A 359 17.87 -11.87 16.40
CA THR A 359 18.44 -12.18 17.72
C THR A 359 17.56 -11.70 18.86
N GLY A 360 16.42 -11.07 18.55
CA GLY A 360 15.55 -10.35 19.47
C GLY A 360 16.05 -8.96 19.91
N SER A 361 17.19 -8.52 19.38
CA SER A 361 17.76 -7.18 19.65
C SER A 361 18.56 -6.61 18.47
N GLY A 362 18.36 -7.19 17.28
CA GLY A 362 19.15 -6.97 16.08
C GLY A 362 19.04 -8.17 15.14
N PHE A 363 19.43 -8.00 13.87
CA PHE A 363 19.53 -9.11 12.92
C PHE A 363 20.99 -9.57 12.78
N GLY A 364 21.18 -10.88 12.65
CA GLY A 364 22.48 -11.50 12.42
C GLY A 364 23.05 -11.18 11.03
N ALA A 365 24.20 -11.78 10.70
CA ALA A 365 24.75 -11.62 9.35
C ALA A 365 23.84 -12.26 8.30
N SER A 366 23.60 -11.56 7.20
CA SER A 366 22.83 -12.09 6.09
C SER A 366 23.53 -13.27 5.41
N ALA A 367 22.76 -14.27 5.01
CA ALA A 367 23.22 -15.46 4.30
C ALA A 367 22.29 -15.74 3.11
N LYS A 368 22.86 -16.26 2.02
CA LYS A 368 22.07 -16.71 0.88
C LYS A 368 21.41 -18.05 1.19
N TRP A 369 20.08 -18.09 1.12
CA TRP A 369 19.28 -19.28 1.44
C TRP A 369 18.68 -19.97 0.22
N HIS A 370 18.53 -19.25 -0.89
CA HIS A 370 18.05 -19.80 -2.17
C HIS A 370 18.63 -19.01 -3.36
N ASP A 371 18.73 -19.64 -4.52
CA ASP A 371 19.19 -19.05 -5.77
C ASP A 371 18.15 -19.23 -6.89
N TRP A 372 18.03 -18.24 -7.78
CA TRP A 372 17.09 -18.28 -8.91
C TRP A 372 15.61 -18.40 -8.51
N PHE A 373 15.21 -17.69 -7.45
CA PHE A 373 13.84 -17.60 -6.98
C PHE A 373 13.18 -16.27 -7.37
N SER A 374 11.93 -16.32 -7.83
CA SER A 374 11.15 -15.13 -8.18
C SER A 374 11.87 -14.20 -9.16
N VAL A 375 12.39 -14.78 -10.25
CA VAL A 375 13.26 -14.12 -11.22
C VAL A 375 12.47 -13.08 -12.02
N GLY A 376 13.09 -11.92 -12.28
CA GLY A 376 12.46 -10.87 -13.08
C GLY A 376 11.19 -10.28 -12.44
N GLY A 377 10.05 -10.42 -13.13
CA GLY A 377 8.78 -9.79 -12.78
C GLY A 377 7.83 -10.66 -11.95
N GLU A 378 8.30 -11.80 -11.44
CA GLU A 378 7.52 -12.69 -10.57
C GLU A 378 7.25 -12.04 -9.20
N LEU A 379 6.23 -12.53 -8.51
CA LEU A 379 5.76 -12.00 -7.23
C LEU A 379 6.10 -12.98 -6.11
N PRO A 380 7.04 -12.66 -5.20
CA PRO A 380 7.38 -13.53 -4.08
C PRO A 380 6.41 -13.34 -2.90
N ARG A 381 6.12 -14.40 -2.16
CA ARG A 381 5.39 -14.40 -0.87
C ARG A 381 6.09 -15.29 0.15
N ILE A 382 5.82 -15.03 1.42
CA ILE A 382 6.37 -15.76 2.55
C ILE A 382 5.20 -16.26 3.39
N GLY A 383 5.24 -17.50 3.85
CA GLY A 383 4.20 -18.10 4.68
C GLY A 383 4.49 -19.56 5.02
N ASP A 384 3.96 -20.10 6.12
CA ASP A 384 4.12 -21.52 6.50
C ASP A 384 3.17 -22.42 5.71
N PHE A 385 3.51 -22.68 4.45
CA PHE A 385 2.64 -23.45 3.56
C PHE A 385 2.54 -24.93 3.96
N ASN A 386 3.47 -25.43 4.78
CA ASN A 386 3.55 -26.84 5.13
C ASN A 386 3.12 -27.17 6.57
N GLY A 387 2.99 -26.16 7.42
CA GLY A 387 2.50 -26.24 8.80
C GLY A 387 3.53 -26.80 9.77
N ASP A 388 4.82 -26.58 9.50
CA ASP A 388 5.91 -27.02 10.38
C ASP A 388 6.43 -25.92 11.32
N GLY A 389 5.73 -24.79 11.35
CA GLY A 389 6.05 -23.62 12.17
C GLY A 389 7.22 -22.82 11.64
N LYS A 390 7.59 -22.98 10.36
CA LYS A 390 8.62 -22.16 9.70
C LYS A 390 8.02 -21.56 8.45
N ALA A 391 8.22 -20.26 8.29
CA ALA A 391 7.81 -19.61 7.07
C ALA A 391 8.63 -20.10 5.87
N ASP A 392 7.93 -20.53 4.84
CA ASP A 392 8.41 -20.94 3.53
C ASP A 392 8.37 -19.75 2.54
N ILE A 393 8.80 -19.97 1.30
CA ILE A 393 8.67 -18.96 0.23
C ILE A 393 7.92 -19.50 -0.98
N ALA A 394 7.04 -18.67 -1.54
CA ALA A 394 6.30 -18.94 -2.77
C ALA A 394 6.64 -17.89 -3.85
N THR A 395 6.62 -18.29 -5.11
CA THR A 395 6.67 -17.35 -6.23
C THR A 395 5.52 -17.57 -7.19
N PHE A 396 4.86 -16.47 -7.58
CA PHE A 396 3.76 -16.45 -8.52
C PHE A 396 4.29 -15.88 -9.84
N THR A 397 4.23 -16.72 -10.88
CA THR A 397 4.68 -16.31 -12.20
C THR A 397 3.69 -15.35 -12.84
N THR A 398 4.19 -14.29 -13.48
CA THR A 398 3.33 -13.26 -14.09
C THR A 398 3.08 -13.48 -15.59
N ASN A 399 3.44 -14.67 -16.09
CA ASN A 399 3.17 -15.08 -17.46
C ASN A 399 1.74 -15.65 -17.60
N ALA A 400 1.35 -16.05 -18.81
CA ALA A 400 0.00 -16.54 -19.08
C ALA A 400 -0.38 -17.86 -18.38
N ALA A 401 0.59 -18.62 -17.87
CA ALA A 401 0.34 -19.84 -17.10
C ALA A 401 -0.01 -19.53 -15.64
N ALA A 402 0.48 -18.41 -15.09
CA ALA A 402 0.29 -18.02 -13.69
C ALA A 402 0.51 -19.21 -12.73
N ASP A 403 1.62 -19.92 -12.95
CA ASP A 403 2.06 -21.03 -12.12
C ASP A 403 2.57 -20.52 -10.75
N VAL A 404 2.41 -21.35 -9.71
CA VAL A 404 2.90 -21.11 -8.35
C VAL A 404 3.91 -22.18 -7.97
N TYR A 405 5.08 -21.75 -7.49
CA TYR A 405 6.14 -22.63 -7.01
C TYR A 405 6.50 -22.28 -5.57
N VAL A 406 6.79 -23.30 -4.75
CA VAL A 406 7.15 -23.14 -3.34
C VAL A 406 8.53 -23.75 -3.06
N ALA A 407 9.32 -23.10 -2.22
CA ALA A 407 10.49 -23.65 -1.57
C ALA A 407 10.27 -23.65 -0.05
N LEU A 408 10.43 -24.82 0.56
CA LEU A 408 10.19 -25.02 1.98
C LEU A 408 11.41 -24.64 2.80
N SER A 409 11.22 -23.98 3.93
CA SER A 409 12.28 -23.71 4.88
C SER A 409 12.66 -24.98 5.65
N ASN A 410 13.97 -25.20 5.83
CA ASN A 410 14.48 -26.18 6.78
C ASN A 410 15.11 -25.52 8.03
N GLY A 411 14.92 -24.22 8.19
CA GLY A 411 15.51 -23.37 9.23
C GLY A 411 16.97 -22.94 8.99
N SER A 412 17.53 -23.25 7.82
CA SER A 412 18.87 -22.80 7.42
C SER A 412 19.03 -22.52 5.92
N ALA A 413 18.05 -22.91 5.12
CA ALA A 413 17.94 -22.66 3.68
C ALA A 413 16.49 -22.92 3.24
N PHE A 414 16.11 -22.39 2.07
CA PHE A 414 14.89 -22.81 1.39
C PHE A 414 15.22 -23.95 0.42
N VAL A 415 14.38 -24.97 0.35
CA VAL A 415 14.61 -26.18 -0.43
C VAL A 415 13.37 -26.50 -1.27
N GLY A 416 13.55 -26.73 -2.56
CA GLY A 416 12.46 -27.03 -3.49
C GLY A 416 12.49 -26.14 -4.72
N THR A 417 11.30 -25.89 -5.29
CA THR A 417 10.95 -25.22 -6.56
C THR A 417 10.87 -26.05 -7.85
N GLU A 418 11.31 -27.30 -7.85
CA GLU A 418 11.21 -28.14 -9.05
C GLU A 418 9.78 -28.61 -9.34
N GLN A 419 8.90 -28.56 -8.34
CA GLN A 419 7.51 -28.99 -8.44
C GLN A 419 6.59 -27.78 -8.41
N LYS A 420 5.65 -27.77 -9.34
CA LYS A 420 4.58 -26.79 -9.40
C LYS A 420 3.52 -27.11 -8.34
N TRP A 421 3.20 -26.14 -7.49
CA TRP A 421 2.19 -26.28 -6.42
C TRP A 421 0.79 -25.87 -6.87
N ASN A 422 0.68 -24.94 -7.82
CA ASN A 422 -0.59 -24.54 -8.43
C ASN A 422 -0.40 -24.00 -9.85
N ASP A 423 -1.48 -23.88 -10.60
CA ASP A 423 -1.50 -23.21 -11.89
C ASP A 423 -2.74 -22.36 -12.12
N PHE A 424 -2.62 -21.37 -13.00
CA PHE A 424 -3.67 -20.39 -13.29
C PHE A 424 -4.16 -19.64 -12.05
N PHE A 425 -3.26 -19.29 -11.13
CA PHE A 425 -3.59 -18.57 -9.90
C PHE A 425 -2.86 -17.22 -9.84
N ALA A 426 -3.58 -16.15 -9.49
CA ALA A 426 -3.11 -14.76 -9.55
C ALA A 426 -2.65 -14.36 -10.97
N LEU A 427 -3.63 -14.22 -11.88
CA LEU A 427 -3.38 -13.81 -13.26
C LEU A 427 -2.79 -12.39 -13.33
N ALA A 428 -2.26 -12.03 -14.50
CA ALA A 428 -1.61 -10.74 -14.70
C ALA A 428 -2.50 -9.56 -14.26
N GLY A 429 -2.01 -8.78 -13.29
CA GLY A 429 -2.72 -7.63 -12.70
C GLY A 429 -3.43 -7.92 -11.37
N GLU A 430 -3.47 -9.19 -10.97
CA GLU A 430 -3.95 -9.64 -9.67
C GLU A 430 -2.79 -9.68 -8.67
N PHE A 431 -3.12 -9.60 -7.37
CA PHE A 431 -2.14 -9.61 -6.30
C PHE A 431 -2.43 -10.80 -5.39
N PRO A 432 -1.50 -11.75 -5.25
CA PRO A 432 -1.66 -12.85 -4.32
C PRO A 432 -1.32 -12.40 -2.89
N TYR A 433 -1.91 -13.03 -1.89
CA TYR A 433 -1.56 -12.92 -0.47
C TYR A 433 -1.59 -14.31 0.16
N THR A 434 -1.04 -14.44 1.36
CA THR A 434 -0.85 -15.70 2.07
C THR A 434 -1.36 -15.58 3.50
N GLY A 435 -1.95 -16.64 4.01
CA GLY A 435 -2.50 -16.70 5.38
C GLY A 435 -3.28 -17.99 5.60
N ASP A 436 -3.46 -18.41 6.84
CA ASP A 436 -4.25 -19.60 7.21
C ASP A 436 -5.74 -19.27 7.23
N PHE A 437 -6.32 -19.08 6.04
CA PHE A 437 -7.72 -18.70 5.90
C PHE A 437 -8.67 -19.82 6.37
N ASN A 438 -8.20 -21.04 6.57
CA ASN A 438 -9.03 -22.18 6.94
C ASN A 438 -8.84 -22.68 8.38
N GLY A 439 -7.78 -22.24 9.06
CA GLY A 439 -7.47 -22.55 10.45
C GLY A 439 -6.87 -23.94 10.64
N ASP A 440 -6.19 -24.49 9.63
CA ASP A 440 -5.55 -25.80 9.70
C ASP A 440 -4.06 -25.77 10.07
N GLY A 441 -3.53 -24.57 10.34
CA GLY A 441 -2.14 -24.30 10.68
C GLY A 441 -1.23 -24.27 9.47
N ARG A 442 -1.77 -24.06 8.26
CA ARG A 442 -0.97 -23.91 7.04
C ARG A 442 -1.44 -22.68 6.28
N ASP A 443 -0.49 -21.91 5.82
CA ASP A 443 -0.81 -20.76 5.00
C ASP A 443 -1.36 -21.23 3.65
N ASP A 444 -2.51 -20.69 3.32
CA ASP A 444 -3.19 -20.80 2.04
C ASP A 444 -2.77 -19.62 1.14
N VAL A 445 -3.28 -19.59 -0.09
CA VAL A 445 -3.09 -18.44 -0.98
C VAL A 445 -4.43 -17.84 -1.39
N VAL A 446 -4.51 -16.52 -1.40
CA VAL A 446 -5.68 -15.75 -1.85
C VAL A 446 -5.28 -14.78 -2.96
N THR A 447 -6.20 -14.47 -3.87
CA THR A 447 -5.98 -13.40 -4.85
C THR A 447 -7.24 -12.60 -5.12
N PHE A 448 -7.05 -11.30 -5.32
CA PHE A 448 -8.10 -10.33 -5.64
C PHE A 448 -8.12 -10.05 -7.14
N THR A 449 -9.24 -10.34 -7.80
CA THR A 449 -9.37 -10.11 -9.24
C THR A 449 -9.66 -8.64 -9.52
N HIS A 450 -8.72 -7.87 -10.09
CA HIS A 450 -8.95 -6.45 -10.38
C HIS A 450 -9.81 -6.18 -11.65
N ASN A 451 -10.77 -7.06 -11.93
CA ASN A 451 -11.78 -6.85 -12.95
C ASN A 451 -13.06 -6.26 -12.35
N SER A 452 -14.11 -6.06 -13.16
CA SER A 452 -15.35 -5.43 -12.69
C SER A 452 -16.13 -6.22 -11.62
N LEU A 453 -15.76 -7.47 -11.37
CA LEU A 453 -16.38 -8.32 -10.36
C LEU A 453 -15.66 -8.26 -9.01
N ALA A 454 -14.37 -7.91 -8.97
CA ALA A 454 -13.56 -7.93 -7.75
C ALA A 454 -13.79 -9.20 -6.91
N ASP A 455 -13.78 -10.34 -7.60
CA ASP A 455 -13.88 -11.67 -6.98
C ASP A 455 -12.59 -11.96 -6.20
N VAL A 456 -12.75 -12.69 -5.09
CA VAL A 456 -11.64 -13.20 -4.27
C VAL A 456 -11.58 -14.72 -4.42
N TYR A 457 -10.44 -15.23 -4.88
CA TYR A 457 -10.20 -16.65 -5.04
C TYR A 457 -9.17 -17.13 -4.01
N THR A 458 -9.48 -18.23 -3.33
CA THR A 458 -8.60 -18.87 -2.35
C THR A 458 -8.26 -20.27 -2.80
N ALA A 459 -6.99 -20.66 -2.69
CA ALA A 459 -6.53 -22.03 -2.90
C ALA A 459 -5.89 -22.54 -1.61
N LEU A 460 -6.49 -23.58 -1.03
CA LEU A 460 -6.05 -24.14 0.24
C LEU A 460 -4.77 -24.93 0.11
N SER A 461 -3.85 -24.78 1.05
CA SER A 461 -2.65 -25.60 1.13
C SER A 461 -2.96 -27.02 1.57
N THR A 462 -2.22 -27.96 1.00
CA THR A 462 -2.21 -29.37 1.41
C THR A 462 -0.91 -29.75 2.11
N GLY A 463 -0.01 -28.79 2.30
CA GLY A 463 1.37 -28.98 2.75
C GLY A 463 2.34 -29.55 1.71
N THR A 464 1.84 -29.87 0.51
CA THR A 464 2.67 -30.35 -0.61
C THR A 464 2.26 -29.76 -1.97
N GLY A 465 1.36 -28.78 -1.95
CA GLY A 465 0.69 -28.19 -3.10
C GLY A 465 -0.54 -27.40 -2.66
N PHE A 466 -1.08 -26.57 -3.54
CA PHE A 466 -2.36 -25.88 -3.30
C PHE A 466 -3.49 -26.57 -4.07
N GLY A 467 -4.68 -26.62 -3.48
CA GLY A 467 -5.90 -27.07 -4.14
C GLY A 467 -6.31 -26.17 -5.31
N GLY A 468 -7.37 -26.53 -6.04
CA GLY A 468 -7.90 -25.64 -7.06
C GLY A 468 -8.46 -24.36 -6.45
N GLY A 469 -8.15 -23.21 -7.04
CA GLY A 469 -8.69 -21.92 -6.60
C GLY A 469 -10.22 -21.90 -6.63
N ALA A 470 -10.83 -21.57 -5.50
CA ALA A 470 -12.27 -21.45 -5.35
C ALA A 470 -12.63 -20.00 -5.04
N LYS A 471 -13.71 -19.51 -5.64
CA LYS A 471 -14.24 -18.17 -5.31
C LYS A 471 -14.81 -18.20 -3.90
N TRP A 472 -14.20 -17.44 -2.99
CA TRP A 472 -14.59 -17.32 -1.59
C TRP A 472 -15.35 -16.02 -1.30
N HIS A 473 -15.19 -15.00 -2.15
CA HIS A 473 -15.87 -13.72 -2.03
C HIS A 473 -16.08 -13.01 -3.38
N ASP A 474 -16.96 -12.00 -3.43
CA ASP A 474 -17.10 -11.05 -4.54
C ASP A 474 -17.30 -9.59 -4.15
N PHE A 475 -16.93 -8.72 -5.09
CA PHE A 475 -17.01 -7.27 -4.93
C PHE A 475 -16.20 -6.76 -3.72
N PHE A 476 -15.00 -7.31 -3.52
CA PHE A 476 -14.10 -6.93 -2.44
C PHE A 476 -12.70 -6.66 -2.98
N GLY A 477 -12.06 -5.58 -2.51
CA GLY A 477 -10.82 -5.11 -3.10
C GLY A 477 -11.04 -4.56 -4.51
N LEU A 478 -11.90 -3.55 -4.62
CA LEU A 478 -12.20 -2.91 -5.90
C LEU A 478 -10.94 -2.27 -6.49
N ALA A 479 -10.96 -2.03 -7.80
CA ALA A 479 -9.83 -1.38 -8.47
C ALA A 479 -9.46 -0.05 -7.79
N GLY A 480 -8.20 0.02 -7.34
CA GLY A 480 -7.64 1.16 -6.62
C GLY A 480 -7.85 1.17 -5.12
N GLU A 481 -8.38 0.09 -4.58
CA GLU A 481 -8.31 -0.19 -3.16
C GLU A 481 -7.01 -0.90 -2.80
N THR A 482 -6.71 -0.91 -1.52
CA THR A 482 -5.60 -1.63 -0.94
C THR A 482 -6.14 -2.81 -0.16
N SER A 483 -5.93 -4.03 -0.65
CA SER A 483 -6.43 -5.24 0.02
C SER A 483 -5.30 -6.18 0.42
N PHE A 484 -5.56 -7.00 1.43
CA PHE A 484 -4.71 -8.06 1.96
C PHE A 484 -5.56 -9.31 2.14
#